data_AF-A0AB39BF06-F1
#
_entry.id   AF-A0AB39BF06-F1
#
_cell.length_a   1.000
_cell.length_b   1.000
_cell.length_c   1.000
_cell.angle_alpha   90.00
_cell.angle_beta   90.00
_cell.angle_gamma   90.00
#
_symmetry.space_group_name_H-M   'P 1'
#
loop_
_entity.id
_entity.type
_entity.pdbx_description
1 polymer ?
#
loop_
_entity_poly.entity_id
_entity_poly.type
_entity_poly.pdbx_seq_one_letter_code
_entity_poly.pdbx_strand_id
1 'polypeptide(L)'
;MLGDGPIRIGRDEWVLIRDNPRYPAALVRRLHPGTPLEHYRVVTFDIDPAKRLLVGRFRTLEAADRAVRYPLPTAHVPEALNRFGAYEQRPP
;
A
#
# COMPACT_ATOMS: atom_id res chain seq x y z
N MET A 1 12.46 -11.58 -15.59
CA MET A 1 11.31 -10.71 -15.30
C MET A 1 11.58 -10.05 -13.96
N LEU A 2 11.64 -8.71 -13.89
CA LEU A 2 11.64 -8.02 -12.59
C LEU A 2 10.35 -8.43 -11.86
N GLY A 3 10.46 -8.85 -10.61
CA GLY A 3 9.41 -9.58 -9.91
C GLY A 3 8.14 -8.76 -9.67
N ASP A 4 7.01 -9.23 -10.20
CA ASP A 4 5.66 -8.68 -9.98
C ASP A 4 5.07 -9.04 -8.60
N GLY A 5 5.92 -9.47 -7.67
CA GLY A 5 5.52 -10.02 -6.38
C GLY A 5 5.75 -9.04 -5.22
N PRO A 6 5.22 -9.37 -4.03
CA PRO A 6 5.47 -8.61 -2.81
C PRO A 6 6.98 -8.42 -2.55
N ILE A 7 7.40 -7.17 -2.34
CA ILE A 7 8.79 -6.85 -2.02
C ILE A 7 8.94 -6.97 -0.50
N ARG A 8 9.74 -7.93 -0.05
CA ARG A 8 10.01 -8.11 1.39
C ARG A 8 10.92 -6.99 1.89
N ILE A 9 10.45 -6.25 2.90
CA ILE A 9 11.20 -5.13 3.51
C ILE A 9 11.61 -5.40 4.96
N GLY A 10 11.13 -6.50 5.53
CA GLY A 10 11.47 -6.92 6.88
C GLY A 10 11.21 -8.41 7.08
N ARG A 11 11.42 -8.88 8.32
CA ARG A 11 11.17 -10.30 8.67
C ARG A 11 9.73 -10.70 8.37
N ASP A 12 8.78 -9.88 8.75
CA ASP A 12 7.35 -10.17 8.66
C ASP A 12 6.61 -9.06 7.90
N GLU A 13 7.30 -8.33 7.03
CA GLU A 13 6.76 -7.17 6.35
C GLU A 13 7.12 -7.14 4.86
N TRP A 14 6.11 -6.77 4.04
CA TRP A 14 6.22 -6.64 2.59
C TRP A 14 5.53 -5.37 2.11
N VAL A 15 6.00 -4.87 0.99
CA VAL A 15 5.45 -3.75 0.23
C VAL A 15 4.88 -4.29 -1.08
N LEU A 16 3.70 -3.82 -1.46
CA LEU A 16 3.08 -4.15 -2.75
C LEU A 16 3.13 -2.93 -3.67
N ILE A 17 3.80 -3.07 -4.82
CA ILE A 17 3.83 -2.06 -5.88
C ILE A 17 2.85 -2.48 -6.98
N ARG A 18 2.13 -1.51 -7.56
CA ARG A 18 1.21 -1.69 -8.69
C ARG A 18 1.57 -0.68 -9.78
N ASP A 19 0.62 0.14 -10.20
CA ASP A 19 0.75 1.01 -11.37
C ASP A 19 1.74 2.17 -11.17
N ASN A 20 1.98 2.58 -9.91
CA ASN A 20 2.92 3.64 -9.60
C ASN A 20 4.22 3.07 -9.00
N PRO A 21 5.35 3.13 -9.73
CA PRO A 21 6.61 2.59 -9.23
C PRO A 21 7.22 3.42 -8.09
N ARG A 22 6.74 4.66 -7.86
CA ARG A 22 7.24 5.56 -6.80
C ARG A 22 6.42 5.49 -5.51
N TYR A 23 5.18 5.01 -5.59
CA TYR A 23 4.26 4.95 -4.46
C TYR A 23 3.67 3.55 -4.33
N PRO A 24 3.97 2.83 -3.24
CA PRO A 24 3.35 1.54 -3.00
C PRO A 24 1.82 1.64 -2.95
N ALA A 25 1.16 0.55 -3.31
CA ALA A 25 -0.28 0.43 -3.15
C ALA A 25 -0.64 0.03 -1.70
N ALA A 26 0.16 -0.85 -1.09
CA ALA A 26 -0.14 -1.41 0.22
C ALA A 26 1.10 -1.88 0.99
N LEU A 27 0.91 -2.03 2.30
CA LEU A 27 1.82 -2.72 3.21
C LEU A 27 1.16 -4.00 3.71
N VAL A 28 1.94 -5.07 3.78
CA VAL A 28 1.53 -6.36 4.33
C VAL A 28 2.38 -6.68 5.54
N ARG A 29 1.75 -7.05 6.65
CA ARG A 29 2.44 -7.55 7.84
C ARG A 29 1.92 -8.92 8.24
N ARG A 30 2.83 -9.88 8.42
CA ARG A 30 2.53 -11.18 9.00
C ARG A 30 2.42 -11.04 10.52
N LEU A 31 1.35 -11.58 11.08
CA LEU A 31 1.01 -11.51 12.49
C LEU A 31 0.89 -12.92 13.07
N HIS A 32 1.27 -13.06 14.33
CA HIS A 32 1.27 -14.33 15.09
C HIS A 32 1.94 -15.51 14.34
N PRO A 33 3.17 -15.33 13.83
CA PRO A 33 3.85 -16.37 13.06
C PRO A 33 4.01 -17.66 13.87
N GLY A 34 3.73 -18.80 13.25
CA GLY A 34 3.82 -20.12 13.88
C GLY A 34 2.65 -20.49 14.79
N THR A 35 1.56 -19.71 14.78
CA THR A 35 0.35 -19.99 15.58
C THR A 35 -0.88 -20.24 14.70
N PRO A 36 -1.97 -20.83 15.23
CA PRO A 36 -3.24 -20.95 14.50
C PRO A 36 -3.88 -19.61 14.10
N LEU A 37 -3.48 -18.53 14.77
CA LEU A 37 -3.91 -17.17 14.49
C LEU A 37 -3.05 -16.48 13.43
N GLU A 38 -2.12 -17.19 12.81
CA GLU A 38 -1.27 -16.63 11.77
C GLU A 38 -2.11 -16.07 10.62
N HIS A 39 -1.82 -14.83 10.27
CA HIS A 39 -2.44 -14.13 9.14
C HIS A 39 -1.57 -12.98 8.65
N TYR A 40 -1.90 -12.51 7.45
CA TYR A 40 -1.30 -11.38 6.77
C TYR A 40 -2.30 -10.22 6.79
N ARG A 41 -1.96 -9.17 7.54
CA ARG A 41 -2.74 -7.93 7.59
C ARG A 41 -2.29 -7.00 6.48
N VAL A 42 -3.23 -6.56 5.66
CA VAL A 42 -2.97 -5.65 4.53
C VAL A 42 -3.60 -4.30 4.83
N VAL A 43 -2.82 -3.23 4.66
CA VAL A 43 -3.29 -1.86 4.77
C VAL A 43 -2.88 -1.06 3.53
N THR A 44 -3.65 -0.01 3.21
CA THR A 44 -3.22 0.97 2.20
C THR A 44 -1.89 1.59 2.60
N PHE A 45 -1.09 1.97 1.61
CA PHE A 45 0.12 2.71 1.88
C PHE A 45 -0.22 4.19 2.14
N ASP A 46 0.31 4.71 3.24
CA ASP A 46 0.48 6.14 3.50
C ASP A 46 1.76 6.31 4.35
N ILE A 47 2.46 7.41 4.16
CA ILE A 47 3.63 7.76 4.99
C ILE A 47 3.19 7.92 6.45
N ASP A 48 2.05 8.57 6.67
CA ASP A 48 1.41 8.69 7.97
C ASP A 48 0.68 7.37 8.32
N PRO A 49 1.13 6.63 9.35
CA PRO A 49 0.49 5.39 9.76
C PRO A 49 -0.99 5.55 10.15
N ALA A 50 -1.40 6.73 10.60
CA ALA A 50 -2.78 7.00 11.02
C ALA A 50 -3.77 7.04 9.85
N LYS A 51 -3.30 7.31 8.64
CA LYS A 51 -4.12 7.39 7.42
C LYS A 51 -4.24 6.04 6.69
N ARG A 52 -3.54 5.02 7.16
CA ARG A 52 -3.56 3.69 6.55
C ARG A 52 -4.88 2.98 6.87
N LEU A 53 -5.58 2.57 5.83
CA LEU A 53 -6.86 1.89 5.93
C LEU A 53 -6.65 0.38 5.85
N LEU A 54 -7.40 -0.38 6.66
CA LEU A 54 -7.39 -1.84 6.58
C LEU A 54 -8.03 -2.29 5.27
N VAL A 55 -7.27 -2.99 4.44
CA VAL A 55 -7.78 -3.67 3.24
C VAL A 55 -8.36 -5.03 3.63
N GLY A 56 -7.65 -5.78 4.47
CA GLY A 56 -8.12 -7.08 4.90
C GLY A 56 -7.10 -7.88 5.71
N ARG A 57 -7.52 -9.09 6.08
CA ARG A 57 -6.68 -10.10 6.73
C ARG A 57 -6.78 -11.39 5.93
N PHE A 58 -5.63 -11.97 5.59
CA PHE A 58 -5.56 -13.12 4.71
C PHE A 58 -4.72 -14.24 5.33
N ARG A 59 -4.97 -15.48 4.93
CA ARG A 59 -4.21 -16.62 5.44
C ARG A 59 -2.86 -16.81 4.75
N THR A 60 -2.68 -16.26 3.55
CA THR A 60 -1.43 -16.37 2.80
C THR A 60 -1.02 -15.03 2.21
N LEU A 61 0.27 -14.89 1.89
CA LEU A 61 0.83 -13.70 1.27
C LEU A 61 0.29 -13.49 -0.16
N GLU A 62 0.02 -14.58 -0.89
CA GLU A 62 -0.52 -14.54 -2.26
C GLU A 62 -1.97 -14.06 -2.28
N ALA A 63 -2.76 -14.41 -1.26
CA ALA A 63 -4.12 -13.88 -1.10
C ALA A 63 -4.09 -12.38 -0.76
N ALA A 64 -3.15 -11.96 0.09
CA ALA A 64 -2.91 -10.55 0.39
C ALA A 64 -2.48 -9.75 -0.85
N ASP A 65 -1.59 -10.30 -1.68
CA ASP A 65 -1.15 -9.68 -2.93
C ASP A 65 -2.32 -9.47 -3.91
N ARG A 66 -3.13 -10.52 -4.14
CA ARG A 66 -4.28 -10.44 -5.05
C ARG A 66 -5.33 -9.43 -4.60
N ALA A 67 -5.53 -9.23 -3.30
CA ALA A 67 -6.52 -8.30 -2.77
C ALA A 67 -6.23 -6.82 -3.13
N VAL A 68 -4.98 -6.50 -3.48
CA VAL A 68 -4.54 -5.13 -3.82
C VAL A 68 -4.53 -4.90 -5.34
N ARG A 69 -4.98 -5.87 -6.16
CA ARG A 69 -5.02 -5.73 -7.63
C ARG A 69 -6.16 -4.86 -8.16
N TYR A 70 -7.17 -4.54 -7.35
CA TYR A 70 -8.26 -3.66 -7.77
C TYR A 70 -8.06 -2.27 -7.17
N PRO A 71 -8.25 -1.19 -7.95
CA PRO A 71 -8.26 0.15 -7.39
C PRO A 71 -9.36 0.22 -6.33
N LEU A 72 -8.97 0.54 -5.09
CA LEU A 72 -9.92 0.89 -4.05
C LEU A 72 -10.69 2.14 -4.53
N PRO A 73 -12.02 2.23 -4.29
CA PRO A 73 -12.79 3.39 -4.73
C PRO A 73 -12.12 4.67 -4.22
N THR A 74 -11.79 5.54 -5.17
CA THR A 74 -11.09 6.80 -4.92
C THR A 74 -11.98 7.73 -4.10
N ALA A 75 -11.83 7.68 -2.78
CA ALA A 75 -12.45 8.65 -1.88
C ALA A 75 -11.44 9.17 -0.87
N HIS A 76 -10.29 9.65 -1.36
CA HIS A 76 -9.57 10.73 -0.70
C HIS A 76 -8.59 11.35 -1.70
N VAL A 77 -8.94 12.52 -2.24
CA VAL A 77 -7.93 13.40 -2.84
C VAL A 77 -7.25 14.08 -1.67
N PRO A 78 -5.96 13.80 -1.37
CA PRO A 78 -5.27 14.51 -0.31
C PRO A 78 -5.11 15.96 -0.76
N GLU A 79 -5.60 16.89 0.05
CA GLU A 79 -5.52 18.35 -0.13
C GLU A 79 -4.08 18.86 -0.41
N ALA A 80 -3.07 18.02 -0.14
CA ALA A 80 -1.66 18.27 -0.45
C ALA A 80 -1.34 18.36 -1.94
N LEU A 81 -2.10 17.71 -2.84
CA LEU A 81 -1.91 17.85 -4.30
C LEU A 81 -2.40 19.22 -4.82
N ASN A 82 -3.17 19.97 -4.03
CA ASN A 82 -3.64 21.32 -4.39
C ASN A 82 -2.61 22.41 -4.05
N ARG A 83 -1.57 22.11 -3.26
CA ARG A 83 -0.63 23.12 -2.73
C ARG A 83 0.68 23.23 -3.54
N PHE A 84 1.03 22.21 -4.32
CA PHE A 84 2.28 22.21 -5.12
C PHE A 84 2.10 22.68 -6.57
N GLY A 85 0.88 23.03 -7.00
CA GLY A 85 0.59 23.54 -8.35
C GLY A 85 0.58 25.07 -8.49
N ALA A 86 0.89 25.84 -7.45
CA ALA A 86 0.74 27.30 -7.44
C ALA A 86 2.02 28.09 -7.80
N TYR A 87 2.99 27.47 -8.49
CA TYR A 87 4.19 28.16 -8.97
C TYR A 87 4.43 27.94 -10.47
N GLU A 88 3.42 28.18 -11.28
CA GLU A 88 3.66 28.54 -12.67
C GLU A 88 2.43 29.31 -13.14
N GLN A 89 2.63 30.60 -13.43
CA GLN A 89 1.95 31.45 -14.42
C GLN A 89 2.12 32.91 -13.93
N ARG A 90 3.31 33.46 -14.16
CA ARG A 90 3.52 34.91 -14.19
C ARG A 90 3.48 35.29 -15.68
N PRO A 91 2.51 36.09 -16.17
CA PRO A 91 2.61 36.59 -17.53
C PRO A 91 3.74 37.63 -17.61
N PRO A 92 4.29 37.87 -18.82
CA PRO A 92 5.45 38.73 -19.05
C PRO A 92 5.24 40.18 -18.61
#